data_AF-A0A9D4HXK3-F1
#
_entry.id   AF-A0A9D4HXK3-F1
#
_cell.length_a   1.000
_cell.length_b   1.000
_cell.length_c   1.000
_cell.angle_alpha   90.00
_cell.angle_beta   90.00
_cell.angle_gamma   90.00
#
_symmetry.space_group_name_H-M   'P 1'
#
loop_
_entity.id
_entity.type
_entity.pdbx_description
1 polymer ?
#
loop_
_entity_poly.entity_id
_entity_poly.type
_entity_poly.pdbx_seq_one_letter_code
_entity_poly.pdbx_strand_id
1 'polypeptide(L)'
;MFSFFGVNAITDMLVYFKWPIPPNMEYASVILALMCEYLLFMFHLHGRTDLDVLLHTLLLHAIAACMVAFALELKYPDSILCALRRAYFILLQGTWFWLIGWILYPPFEGSYRWDKDDHKQMMIATMIFTQWLYF
;
A
#
# COMPACT_ATOMS: atom_id res chain seq x y z
N MET A 1 -1.08 11.60 5.49
CA MET A 1 -0.63 10.47 4.65
C MET A 1 0.88 10.29 4.75
N PHE A 2 1.70 11.09 4.06
CA PHE A 2 3.11 10.73 3.82
C PHE A 2 4.14 11.06 4.92
N SER A 3 3.79 11.86 5.93
CA SER A 3 4.78 12.35 6.92
C SER A 3 5.52 11.23 7.67
N PHE A 4 4.83 10.14 8.01
CA PHE A 4 5.46 9.00 8.70
C PHE A 4 6.42 8.20 7.80
N PHE A 5 6.20 8.17 6.49
CA PHE A 5 7.19 7.62 5.55
C PHE A 5 8.45 8.49 5.48
N GLY A 6 8.30 9.81 5.64
CA GLY A 6 9.44 10.72 5.82
C GLY A 6 10.25 10.41 7.10
N VAL A 7 9.57 10.12 8.21
CA VAL A 7 10.21 9.66 9.46
C VAL A 7 10.93 8.32 9.25
N ASN A 8 10.31 7.39 8.51
CA ASN A 8 10.96 6.13 8.15
C ASN A 8 12.24 6.36 7.36
N ALA A 9 12.20 7.22 6.33
CA ALA A 9 13.39 7.53 5.52
C ALA A 9 14.52 8.13 6.38
N ILE A 10 14.21 9.00 7.34
CA ILE A 10 15.19 9.52 8.30
C ILE A 10 15.76 8.37 9.15
N THR A 11 14.91 7.45 9.61
CA THR A 11 15.33 6.29 10.40
C THR A 11 16.30 5.41 9.59
N ASP A 12 15.97 5.09 8.33
CA ASP A 12 16.83 4.35 7.42
C ASP A 12 18.20 5.04 7.23
N MET A 13 18.21 6.37 7.10
CA MET A 13 19.44 7.16 7.02
C MET A 13 20.27 7.04 8.30
N LEU A 14 19.65 7.13 9.48
CA LEU A 14 20.33 7.00 10.76
C LEU A 14 20.95 5.60 10.94
N VAL A 15 20.26 4.55 10.52
CA VAL A 15 20.80 3.18 10.48
C VAL A 15 22.02 3.12 9.56
N TYR A 16 21.90 3.65 8.34
CA TYR A 16 22.99 3.68 7.36
C TYR A 16 24.24 4.41 7.89
N PHE A 17 24.07 5.55 8.55
CA PHE A 17 25.14 6.33 9.16
C PHE A 17 25.62 5.76 10.52
N LYS A 18 25.09 4.61 10.96
CA LYS A 18 25.44 3.95 12.23
C LYS A 18 25.24 4.83 13.47
N TRP A 19 24.22 5.69 13.44
CA TRP A 19 23.83 6.48 14.61
C TRP A 19 23.37 5.56 15.75
N PRO A 20 23.57 5.90 17.03
CA PRO A 20 23.16 5.07 18.17
C PRO A 20 21.63 5.09 18.39
N ILE A 21 20.89 4.46 17.48
CA ILE A 21 19.45 4.18 17.63
C ILE A 21 19.22 2.71 18.03
N PRO A 22 18.05 2.38 18.61
CA PRO A 22 17.71 0.99 18.92
C PRO A 22 17.75 0.10 17.67
N PRO A 23 18.13 -1.19 17.81
CA PRO A 23 18.19 -2.11 16.68
C PRO A 23 16.82 -2.31 16.05
N ASN A 24 16.79 -2.50 14.73
CA ASN A 24 15.59 -2.73 13.92
C ASN A 24 14.56 -1.59 13.94
N MET A 25 14.97 -0.36 14.28
CA MET A 25 14.06 0.78 14.26
C MET A 25 13.50 1.08 12.87
N GLU A 26 14.22 0.77 11.81
CA GLU A 26 13.78 0.86 10.42
C GLU A 26 12.51 0.02 10.16
N TYR A 27 12.42 -1.17 10.75
CA TYR A 27 11.23 -2.02 10.65
C TYR A 27 10.08 -1.47 11.49
N ALA A 28 10.36 -0.95 12.69
CA ALA A 28 9.34 -0.37 13.54
C ALA A 28 8.75 0.92 12.93
N SER A 29 9.59 1.78 12.34
CA SER A 29 9.15 3.03 11.72
C SER A 29 8.31 2.78 10.46
N VAL A 30 8.66 1.82 9.62
CA VAL A 30 7.88 1.52 8.41
C VAL A 30 6.55 0.86 8.73
N ILE A 31 6.50 -0.04 9.71
CA ILE A 31 5.25 -0.67 10.17
C ILE A 31 4.32 0.40 10.75
N LEU A 32 4.85 1.35 11.53
CA LEU A 32 4.08 2.48 12.05
C LEU A 32 3.54 3.36 10.91
N ALA A 33 4.37 3.66 9.90
CA ALA A 33 3.95 4.44 8.75
C ALA A 33 2.82 3.77 7.97
N LEU A 34 2.94 2.47 7.69
CA LEU A 34 1.90 1.66 7.04
C LEU A 34 0.62 1.58 7.88
N MET A 35 0.73 1.47 9.20
CA MET A 35 -0.43 1.47 10.10
C MET A 35 -1.15 2.82 10.07
N CYS A 36 -0.43 3.94 10.10
CA CYS A 36 -1.02 5.27 9.95
C CYS A 36 -1.70 5.43 8.58
N GLU A 37 -1.05 4.96 7.52
CA GLU A 37 -1.63 4.95 6.16
C GLU A 37 -2.93 4.15 6.13
N TYR A 38 -2.91 2.92 6.65
CA TYR A 38 -4.08 2.04 6.74
C TYR A 38 -5.25 2.72 7.45
N LEU A 39 -5.03 3.25 8.65
CA LEU A 39 -6.10 3.88 9.44
C LEU A 39 -6.69 5.08 8.72
N LEU A 40 -5.85 5.93 8.15
CA LEU A 40 -6.32 7.11 7.43
C LEU A 40 -7.10 6.73 6.16
N PHE A 41 -6.68 5.70 5.40
CA PHE A 41 -7.45 5.20 4.24
C PHE A 41 -8.70 4.41 4.64
N MET A 42 -8.76 3.89 5.85
CA MET A 42 -9.97 3.24 6.34
C MET A 42 -11.04 4.28 6.68
N PHE A 43 -10.64 5.37 7.35
CA PHE A 43 -11.59 6.37 7.85
C PHE A 43 -11.92 7.48 6.84
N HIS A 44 -11.19 7.64 5.72
CA HIS A 44 -11.56 8.62 4.67
C HIS A 44 -12.72 8.16 3.76
N LEU A 45 -13.14 6.89 3.87
CA LEU A 45 -14.13 6.29 2.96
C LEU A 45 -15.58 6.68 3.25
N HIS A 46 -15.85 7.31 4.40
CA HIS A 46 -17.20 7.76 4.71
C HIS A 46 -17.72 8.76 3.67
N GLY A 47 -18.87 8.46 3.08
CA GLY A 47 -19.52 9.30 2.07
C GLY A 47 -18.90 9.22 0.67
N ARG A 48 -18.03 8.24 0.39
CA ARG A 48 -17.49 7.98 -0.95
C ARG A 48 -18.41 7.07 -1.76
N THR A 49 -18.26 7.08 -3.08
CA THR A 49 -19.03 6.23 -4.00
C THR A 49 -18.60 4.77 -3.89
N ASP A 50 -19.45 3.83 -4.30
CA ASP A 50 -19.21 2.39 -4.14
C ASP A 50 -17.90 1.92 -4.81
N LEU A 51 -17.61 2.41 -6.03
CA LEU A 51 -16.33 2.13 -6.69
C LEU A 51 -15.12 2.68 -5.91
N ASP A 52 -15.22 3.87 -5.34
CA ASP A 52 -14.13 4.52 -4.58
C ASP A 52 -13.85 3.74 -3.28
N VAL A 53 -14.92 3.31 -2.59
CA VAL A 53 -14.85 2.42 -1.43
C VAL A 53 -14.20 1.08 -1.78
N LEU A 54 -14.62 0.43 -2.87
CA LEU A 54 -14.07 -0.85 -3.30
C LEU A 54 -12.56 -0.75 -3.59
N LEU A 55 -12.16 0.23 -4.40
CA LEU A 55 -10.77 0.42 -4.82
C LEU A 55 -9.82 0.60 -3.63
N HIS A 56 -10.20 1.46 -2.69
CA HIS A 56 -9.43 1.70 -1.48
C HIS A 56 -9.51 0.54 -0.49
N THR A 57 -10.63 -0.18 -0.43
CA THR A 57 -10.72 -1.40 0.38
C THR A 57 -9.70 -2.43 -0.12
N LEU A 58 -9.53 -2.61 -1.43
CA LEU A 58 -8.48 -3.47 -1.99
C LEU A 58 -7.07 -2.96 -1.65
N LEU A 59 -6.85 -1.64 -1.67
CA LEU A 59 -5.59 -1.04 -1.21
C LEU A 59 -5.29 -1.34 0.27
N LEU A 60 -6.30 -1.28 1.15
CA LEU A 60 -6.15 -1.62 2.57
C LEU A 60 -5.66 -3.06 2.76
N HIS A 61 -6.14 -4.00 1.94
CA HIS A 61 -5.65 -5.39 1.97
C HIS A 61 -4.17 -5.48 1.55
N ALA A 62 -3.76 -4.73 0.52
CA ALA A 62 -2.35 -4.66 0.11
C ALA A 62 -1.46 -4.05 1.21
N ILE A 63 -1.90 -2.97 1.86
CA ILE A 63 -1.17 -2.34 2.98
C ILE A 63 -1.05 -3.32 4.17
N ALA A 64 -2.12 -4.04 4.49
CA ALA A 64 -2.08 -5.08 5.53
C ALA A 64 -1.08 -6.19 5.21
N ALA A 65 -1.03 -6.63 3.95
CA ALA A 65 -0.04 -7.60 3.48
C ALA A 65 1.39 -7.06 3.58
N CYS A 66 1.63 -5.78 3.26
CA CYS A 66 2.92 -5.12 3.48
C CYS A 66 3.34 -5.19 4.96
N MET A 67 2.44 -4.83 5.89
CA MET A 67 2.74 -4.88 7.33
C MET A 67 3.13 -6.30 7.79
N VAL A 68 2.41 -7.31 7.32
CA VAL A 68 2.73 -8.73 7.60
C VAL A 68 4.09 -9.11 7.00
N ALA A 69 4.39 -8.67 5.77
CA ALA A 69 5.66 -8.97 5.12
C ALA A 69 6.85 -8.36 5.88
N PHE A 70 6.76 -7.11 6.31
CA PHE A 70 7.78 -6.47 7.15
C PHE A 70 7.94 -7.16 8.51
N ALA A 71 6.85 -7.54 9.17
CA ALA A 71 6.91 -8.28 10.43
C ALA A 71 7.56 -9.66 10.28
N LEU A 72 7.33 -10.34 9.15
CA LEU A 72 7.95 -11.63 8.84
C LEU A 72 9.44 -11.48 8.53
N GLU A 73 9.85 -10.45 7.79
CA GLU A 73 11.27 -10.18 7.50
C GLU A 73 12.03 -9.78 8.76
N LEU A 74 11.41 -8.99 9.66
CA LEU A 74 11.97 -8.71 10.98
C LEU A 74 12.23 -9.98 11.80
N LYS A 75 11.34 -10.98 11.71
CA LYS A 75 11.48 -12.25 12.42
C LYS A 75 12.48 -13.20 11.75
N TYR A 76 12.61 -13.14 10.43
CA TYR A 76 13.45 -14.04 9.62
C TYR A 76 14.32 -13.24 8.63
N PRO A 77 15.28 -12.43 9.12
CA PRO A 77 16.03 -11.49 8.29
C PRO A 77 16.91 -12.17 7.22
N ASP A 78 17.38 -13.39 7.48
CA ASP A 78 18.23 -14.15 6.54
C ASP A 78 17.41 -14.86 5.43
N SER A 79 16.07 -14.75 5.47
CA SER A 79 15.20 -15.43 4.52
C SER A 79 15.00 -14.60 3.26
N ILE A 80 15.57 -15.05 2.15
CA ILE A 80 15.33 -14.44 0.82
C ILE A 80 13.83 -14.36 0.48
N LEU A 81 13.05 -15.35 0.92
CA LEU A 81 11.60 -15.36 0.69
C LEU A 81 10.89 -14.25 1.46
N CYS A 82 11.38 -13.86 2.64
CA CYS A 82 10.81 -12.73 3.36
C CYS A 82 11.10 -11.40 2.63
N ALA A 83 12.34 -11.20 2.17
CA ALA A 83 12.72 -10.02 1.40
C ALA A 83 11.93 -9.91 0.07
N LEU A 84 11.75 -11.04 -0.64
CA LEU A 84 10.96 -11.07 -1.88
C LEU A 84 9.48 -10.76 -1.62
N ARG A 85 8.88 -11.30 -0.55
CA ARG A 85 7.49 -10.99 -0.17
C ARG A 85 7.31 -9.51 0.13
N ARG A 86 8.22 -8.90 0.91
CA ARG A 86 8.19 -7.46 1.17
C ARG A 86 8.22 -6.67 -0.14
N ALA A 87 9.19 -6.96 -1.00
CA ALA A 87 9.34 -6.26 -2.28
C ALA A 87 8.08 -6.38 -3.14
N TYR A 88 7.53 -7.59 -3.24
CA TYR A 88 6.30 -7.87 -3.99
C TYR A 88 5.10 -7.07 -3.46
N PHE A 89 4.83 -7.11 -2.16
CA PHE A 89 3.66 -6.42 -1.61
C PHE A 89 3.79 -4.90 -1.67
N ILE A 90 5.01 -4.35 -1.55
CA ILE A 90 5.26 -2.93 -1.76
C ILE A 90 4.99 -2.51 -3.19
N LEU A 91 5.40 -3.32 -4.17
CA LEU A 91 5.08 -3.07 -5.58
C LEU A 91 3.57 -3.14 -5.84
N LEU A 92 2.89 -4.17 -5.31
CA LEU A 92 1.44 -4.30 -5.40
C LEU A 92 0.74 -3.06 -4.81
N GLN A 93 1.09 -2.67 -3.59
CA GLN A 93 0.48 -1.52 -2.91
C GLN A 93 0.70 -0.23 -3.71
N GLY A 94 1.93 0.03 -4.15
CA GLY A 94 2.26 1.24 -4.89
C GLY A 94 1.62 1.30 -6.28
N THR A 95 1.69 0.20 -7.05
CA THR A 95 1.07 0.12 -8.38
C THR A 95 -0.44 0.22 -8.28
N TRP A 96 -1.06 -0.46 -7.31
CA TRP A 96 -2.49 -0.35 -7.11
C TRP A 96 -2.91 1.07 -6.73
N PHE A 97 -2.19 1.71 -5.80
CA PHE A 97 -2.45 3.10 -5.43
C PHE A 97 -2.42 4.05 -6.65
N TRP A 98 -1.46 3.85 -7.55
CA TRP A 98 -1.38 4.60 -8.80
C TRP A 98 -2.56 4.35 -9.75
N LEU A 99 -2.98 3.08 -9.87
CA LEU A 99 -4.13 2.68 -10.68
C LEU A 99 -5.45 3.26 -10.15
N ILE A 100 -5.63 3.35 -8.82
CA ILE A 100 -6.78 4.04 -8.22
C ILE A 100 -6.86 5.48 -8.72
N GLY A 101 -5.72 6.19 -8.73
CA GLY A 101 -5.64 7.55 -9.24
C GLY A 101 -6.11 7.65 -10.69
N TRP A 102 -5.65 6.73 -11.55
CA TRP A 102 -6.07 6.66 -12.96
C TRP A 102 -7.57 6.37 -13.14
N ILE A 103 -8.14 5.47 -12.33
CA ILE A 103 -9.55 5.09 -12.43
C ILE A 103 -10.46 6.24 -11.98
N LEU A 104 -10.14 6.86 -10.83
CA LEU A 104 -10.99 7.89 -10.23
C LEU A 104 -10.77 9.28 -10.87
N TYR A 105 -9.57 9.56 -11.35
CA TYR A 105 -9.15 10.86 -11.86
C TYR A 105 -8.34 10.69 -13.16
N PRO A 106 -8.99 10.30 -14.26
CA PRO A 106 -8.27 10.01 -15.49
C PRO A 106 -7.60 11.29 -16.02
N PRO A 107 -6.29 11.25 -16.34
CA PRO A 107 -5.47 12.46 -16.46
C PRO A 107 -5.64 13.23 -17.78
N PHE A 108 -6.28 12.63 -18.78
CA PHE A 108 -6.39 13.20 -20.13
C PHE A 108 -7.83 13.62 -20.44
N GLU A 109 -8.00 14.75 -21.12
CA GLU A 109 -9.30 15.17 -21.64
C GLU A 109 -9.83 14.14 -22.65
N GLY A 110 -11.12 13.79 -22.55
CA GLY A 110 -11.76 12.78 -23.40
C GLY A 110 -11.50 11.31 -23.01
N SER A 111 -10.74 11.05 -21.96
CA SER A 111 -10.55 9.70 -21.41
C SER A 111 -11.86 9.06 -20.92
N TYR A 112 -11.93 7.74 -21.02
CA TYR A 112 -13.09 6.98 -20.52
C TYR A 112 -13.22 7.15 -19.01
N ARG A 113 -14.40 7.59 -18.57
CA ARG A 113 -14.72 7.75 -17.16
C ARG A 113 -15.46 6.53 -16.67
N TRP A 114 -14.98 5.98 -15.58
CA TRP A 114 -15.62 4.86 -14.94
C TRP A 114 -16.95 5.31 -14.33
N ASP A 115 -17.97 4.48 -14.54
CA ASP A 115 -19.24 4.61 -13.84
C ASP A 115 -19.04 4.07 -12.42
N LYS A 116 -19.27 4.96 -11.44
CA LYS A 116 -18.94 4.71 -10.04
C LYS A 116 -19.96 3.79 -9.35
N ASP A 117 -21.12 3.61 -9.97
CA ASP A 117 -22.23 2.82 -9.46
C ASP A 117 -22.50 1.58 -10.35
N ASP A 118 -21.74 1.39 -11.43
CA ASP A 118 -21.84 0.21 -12.30
C ASP A 118 -21.10 -0.98 -11.69
N HIS A 119 -21.88 -1.95 -11.22
CA HIS A 119 -21.40 -3.20 -10.67
C HIS A 119 -20.44 -3.96 -11.61
N LYS A 120 -20.63 -3.90 -12.94
CA LYS A 120 -19.73 -4.60 -13.88
C LYS A 120 -18.34 -3.99 -13.87
N GLN A 121 -18.24 -2.67 -13.79
CA GLN A 121 -16.96 -1.99 -13.71
C GLN A 121 -16.27 -2.27 -12.38
N MET A 122 -17.02 -2.27 -11.27
CA MET A 122 -16.50 -2.72 -9.98
C MET A 122 -15.90 -4.13 -10.04
N MET A 123 -16.59 -5.09 -10.68
CA MET A 123 -16.06 -6.44 -10.88
C MET A 123 -14.78 -6.47 -11.72
N ILE A 124 -14.67 -5.63 -12.75
CA ILE A 124 -13.44 -5.50 -13.55
C ILE A 124 -12.28 -4.99 -12.68
N ALA A 125 -12.52 -3.98 -11.83
CA ALA A 125 -11.50 -3.50 -10.90
C ALA A 125 -11.02 -4.61 -9.95
N THR A 126 -11.93 -5.39 -9.39
CA THR A 126 -11.56 -6.55 -8.56
C THR A 126 -10.76 -7.59 -9.34
N MET A 127 -11.16 -7.91 -10.58
CA MET A 127 -10.41 -8.85 -11.42
C MET A 127 -8.97 -8.36 -11.67
N ILE A 128 -8.78 -7.09 -12.03
CA ILE A 128 -7.46 -6.49 -12.24
C ILE A 128 -6.61 -6.61 -10.96
N PHE A 129 -7.19 -6.34 -9.79
CA PHE A 129 -6.47 -6.50 -8.51
C PHE A 129 -6.06 -7.95 -8.26
N THR A 130 -6.97 -8.90 -8.47
CA THR A 130 -6.71 -10.31 -8.19
C THR A 130 -5.67 -10.93 -9.11
N GLN A 131 -5.43 -10.37 -10.31
CA GLN A 131 -4.36 -10.83 -11.21
C GLN A 131 -2.99 -10.80 -10.53
N TRP A 132 -2.76 -9.84 -9.64
CA TRP A 132 -1.53 -9.77 -8.88
C TRP A 132 -1.33 -11.04 -8.05
N LEU A 133 -2.37 -11.58 -7.41
CA LEU A 133 -2.28 -12.78 -6.56
C LEU A 133 -1.87 -14.06 -7.30
N TYR A 134 -1.89 -14.06 -8.64
CA TYR A 134 -1.48 -15.19 -9.47
C TYR A 134 -0.01 -15.13 -9.92
N PHE A 135 0.70 -14.04 -9.61
CA PHE A 135 2.14 -13.86 -9.83
C PHE A 135 2.88 -13.82 -8.50
#